data_AF-A0A2G7G8W5-F1
#
_entry.id   AF-A0A2G7G8W5-F1
#
_cell.length_a   1.000
_cell.length_b   1.000
_cell.length_c   1.000
_cell.angle_alpha   90.00
_cell.angle_beta   90.00
_cell.angle_gamma   90.00
#
_symmetry.space_group_name_H-M   'P 1'
#
loop_
_entity.id
_entity.type
_entity.pdbx_description
1 polymer ?
#
loop_
_entity_poly.entity_id
_entity_poly.type
_entity_poly.pdbx_seq_one_letter_code
_entity_poly.pdbx_strand_id
1 'polypeptide(L)'
;MASMEESALDSLTDLATRCARIVSAVEKKNKELSEARIEVHNIHAELANAKEHTHILFTLVEKMWALLATYEQEGGPASRQNLLFESVLDCAIAQLELQSLKIDCEELHQENGQLRELLQREDHSGKREGNAYSSTL
;
A
#
# COMPACT_ATOMS: atom_id res chain seq x y z
N MET A 1 21.69 44.98 -38.29
CA MET A 1 20.48 44.14 -38.14
C MET A 1 20.83 42.71 -37.73
N ALA A 2 21.76 42.03 -38.42
CA ALA A 2 22.19 40.66 -38.06
C ALA A 2 22.58 40.44 -36.57
N SER A 3 23.29 41.40 -35.94
CA SER A 3 23.71 41.28 -34.53
C SER A 3 22.56 41.31 -33.50
N MET A 4 21.41 41.95 -33.81
CA MET A 4 20.24 41.95 -32.91
C MET A 4 19.46 40.64 -33.02
N GLU A 5 19.37 40.07 -34.21
CA GLU A 5 18.68 38.80 -34.46
C GLU A 5 19.44 37.63 -33.83
N GLU A 6 20.77 37.66 -33.89
CA GLU A 6 21.64 36.67 -33.25
C GLU A 6 21.53 36.72 -31.72
N SER A 7 21.53 37.92 -31.11
CA SER A 7 21.31 38.09 -29.67
C SER A 7 19.91 37.66 -29.20
N ALA A 8 18.88 37.88 -30.03
CA ALA A 8 17.53 37.42 -29.73
C ALA A 8 17.42 35.88 -29.80
N LEU A 9 18.11 35.25 -30.76
CA LEU A 9 18.17 33.80 -30.90
C LEU A 9 18.91 33.14 -29.73
N ASP A 10 20.02 33.72 -29.28
CA ASP A 10 20.74 33.28 -28.08
C ASP A 10 19.86 33.37 -26.82
N SER A 11 19.08 34.45 -26.70
CA SER A 11 18.14 34.61 -25.58
C SER A 11 17.01 33.58 -25.60
N LEU A 12 16.49 33.25 -26.78
CA LEU A 12 15.46 32.22 -26.97
C LEU A 12 15.98 30.81 -26.67
N THR A 13 17.22 30.50 -27.06
CA THR A 13 17.83 29.19 -26.78
C THR A 13 18.19 29.02 -25.29
N ASP A 14 18.65 30.07 -24.61
CA ASP A 14 18.84 30.06 -23.15
C ASP A 14 17.49 29.85 -22.44
N LEU A 15 16.44 30.56 -22.86
CA LEU A 15 15.09 30.38 -22.30
C LEU A 15 14.59 28.94 -22.51
N ALA A 16 14.69 28.40 -23.72
CA ALA A 16 14.29 27.02 -24.02
C ALA A 16 15.05 26.01 -23.15
N THR A 17 16.34 26.22 -22.95
CA THR A 17 17.19 25.37 -22.10
C THR A 17 16.76 25.44 -20.64
N ARG A 18 16.44 26.64 -20.12
CA ARG A 18 15.93 26.81 -18.76
C ARG A 18 14.57 26.15 -18.59
N CYS A 19 13.66 26.31 -19.56
CA CYS A 19 12.36 25.65 -19.55
C CYS A 19 12.50 24.13 -19.55
N ALA A 20 13.38 23.55 -20.38
CA ALA A 20 13.65 22.11 -20.40
C ALA A 20 14.18 21.60 -19.06
N ARG A 21 15.09 22.36 -18.42
CA ARG A 21 15.59 22.02 -17.07
C ARG A 21 14.48 22.06 -16.01
N ILE A 22 13.59 23.04 -16.08
CA ILE A 22 12.44 23.15 -15.17
C ILE A 22 11.51 21.95 -15.37
N VAL A 23 11.16 21.61 -16.60
CA VAL A 23 10.31 20.45 -16.91
C VAL A 23 10.92 19.17 -16.36
N SER A 24 12.20 18.92 -16.63
CA SER A 24 12.90 17.73 -16.10
C SER A 24 12.92 17.69 -14.57
N ALA A 25 13.14 18.83 -13.91
CA ALA A 25 13.10 18.92 -12.45
C ALA A 25 11.70 18.62 -11.89
N VAL A 26 10.65 19.13 -12.55
CA VAL A 26 9.25 18.88 -12.18
C VAL A 26 8.89 17.40 -12.39
N GLU A 27 9.28 16.79 -13.51
CA GLU A 27 9.06 15.36 -13.77
C GLU A 27 9.74 14.49 -12.72
N LYS A 28 10.99 14.80 -12.37
CA LYS A 28 11.71 14.11 -11.29
C LYS A 28 10.98 14.24 -9.96
N LYS A 29 10.55 15.45 -9.60
CA LYS A 29 9.83 15.70 -8.34
C LYS A 29 8.46 15.03 -8.30
N ASN A 30 7.75 14.96 -9.42
CA ASN A 30 6.49 14.24 -9.53
C ASN A 30 6.70 12.74 -9.32
N LYS A 31 7.76 12.17 -9.87
CA LYS A 31 8.12 10.77 -9.64
C LYS A 31 8.42 10.50 -8.16
N GLU A 32 9.30 11.30 -7.54
CA GLU A 32 9.62 11.20 -6.11
C GLU A 32 8.37 11.33 -5.23
N LEU A 33 7.47 12.26 -5.56
CA LEU A 33 6.21 12.44 -4.83
C LEU A 33 5.27 11.23 -4.98
N SER A 34 5.22 10.62 -6.17
CA SER A 34 4.44 9.41 -6.40
C SER A 34 4.98 8.24 -5.59
N GLU A 35 6.30 8.06 -5.57
CA GLU A 35 6.98 7.02 -4.78
C GLU A 35 6.72 7.21 -3.28
N ALA A 36 6.90 8.44 -2.77
CA ALA A 36 6.64 8.75 -1.37
C ALA A 36 5.16 8.55 -0.96
N ARG A 37 4.20 8.81 -1.87
CA ARG A 37 2.78 8.53 -1.62
C ARG A 37 2.49 7.04 -1.48
N ILE A 38 3.11 6.21 -2.31
CA ILE A 38 2.99 4.75 -2.21
C ILE A 38 3.58 4.28 -0.89
N GLU A 39 4.77 4.75 -0.53
CA GLU A 39 5.42 4.41 0.74
C GLU A 39 4.55 4.78 1.95
N VAL A 40 4.02 6.01 1.98
CA VAL A 40 3.12 6.45 3.06
C VAL A 40 1.88 5.56 3.14
N HIS A 41 1.29 5.17 2.01
CA HIS A 41 0.14 4.27 1.99
C HIS A 41 0.49 2.89 2.58
N ASN A 42 1.63 2.32 2.20
CA ASN A 42 2.11 1.04 2.73
C ASN A 42 2.34 1.10 4.25
N ILE A 43 2.99 2.16 4.74
CA ILE A 43 3.22 2.36 6.18
C ILE A 43 1.88 2.48 6.94
N HIS A 44 0.87 3.12 6.36
CA HIS A 44 -0.45 3.19 6.98
C HIS A 44 -1.14 1.84 7.06
N ALA A 45 -1.00 0.99 6.04
CA ALA A 45 -1.51 -0.37 6.05
C ALA A 45 -0.81 -1.23 7.12
N GLU A 46 0.53 -1.19 7.17
CA GLU A 46 1.32 -1.87 8.21
C GLU A 46 0.91 -1.42 9.63
N LEU A 47 0.71 -0.12 9.83
CA LEU A 47 0.26 0.42 11.12
C LEU A 47 -1.15 -0.05 11.49
N ALA A 48 -2.07 -0.16 10.51
CA ALA A 48 -3.41 -0.68 10.75
C ALA A 48 -3.36 -2.15 11.20
N ASN A 49 -2.56 -2.97 10.50
CA ASN A 49 -2.36 -4.38 10.84
C ASN A 49 -1.74 -4.54 12.24
N ALA A 50 -0.72 -3.74 12.57
CA ALA A 50 -0.10 -3.75 13.89
C ALA A 50 -1.09 -3.37 15.00
N LYS A 51 -1.98 -2.40 14.76
CA LYS A 51 -3.05 -2.05 15.72
C LYS A 51 -4.04 -3.19 15.92
N GLU A 52 -4.43 -3.87 14.86
CA GLU A 52 -5.39 -4.99 14.92
C GLU A 52 -4.78 -6.19 15.69
N HIS A 53 -3.51 -6.54 15.43
CA HIS A 53 -2.77 -7.52 16.23
C HIS A 53 -2.66 -7.11 17.71
N THR A 54 -2.32 -5.86 17.98
CA THR A 54 -2.20 -5.34 19.35
C THR A 54 -3.54 -5.43 20.09
N HIS A 55 -4.65 -5.15 19.42
CA HIS A 55 -5.99 -5.26 20.00
C HIS A 55 -6.35 -6.70 20.39
N ILE A 56 -6.01 -7.69 19.56
CA ILE A 56 -6.21 -9.11 19.86
C ILE A 56 -5.40 -9.51 21.10
N LEU A 57 -4.13 -9.14 21.14
CA LEU A 57 -3.24 -9.46 22.27
C LEU A 57 -3.71 -8.79 23.57
N PHE A 58 -4.15 -7.53 23.51
CA PHE A 58 -4.67 -6.83 24.68
C PHE A 58 -5.94 -7.50 25.20
N THR A 59 -6.86 -7.86 24.30
CA THR A 59 -8.09 -8.59 24.62
C THR A 59 -7.79 -9.94 25.27
N LEU A 60 -6.77 -10.65 24.78
CA LEU A 60 -6.30 -11.90 25.39
C LEU A 60 -5.83 -11.66 26.84
N VAL A 61 -4.97 -10.67 27.06
CA VAL A 61 -4.46 -10.32 28.40
C VAL A 61 -5.61 -9.97 29.34
N GLU A 62 -6.57 -9.15 28.90
CA GLU A 62 -7.75 -8.79 29.69
C GLU A 62 -8.58 -10.02 30.08
N LYS A 63 -8.82 -10.93 29.13
CA LYS A 63 -9.58 -12.17 29.38
C LYS A 63 -8.83 -13.11 30.32
N MET A 64 -7.52 -13.28 30.14
CA MET A 64 -6.70 -14.09 31.04
C MET A 64 -6.66 -13.51 32.45
N TRP A 65 -6.55 -12.19 32.57
CA TRP A 65 -6.60 -11.51 33.86
C TRP A 65 -7.94 -11.70 34.56
N ALA A 66 -9.06 -11.53 33.83
CA ALA A 66 -10.40 -11.76 34.38
C ALA A 66 -10.57 -13.21 34.87
N LEU A 67 -10.08 -14.19 34.11
CA LEU A 67 -10.10 -15.60 34.51
C LEU A 67 -9.30 -15.85 35.79
N LEU A 68 -8.08 -15.29 35.90
CA LEU A 68 -7.26 -15.40 37.11
C LEU A 68 -7.94 -14.75 38.33
N ALA A 69 -8.55 -13.58 38.17
CA ALA A 69 -9.28 -12.92 39.26
C ALA A 69 -10.47 -13.76 39.76
N THR A 70 -11.19 -14.43 38.86
CA THR A 70 -12.28 -15.35 39.25
C THR A 70 -11.77 -16.64 39.88
N TYR A 71 -10.61 -17.15 39.44
CA TYR A 71 -9.95 -18.32 40.03
C TYR A 71 -9.65 -18.08 41.52
N GLU A 72 -9.08 -16.93 41.84
CA GLU A 72 -8.74 -16.55 43.22
C GLU A 72 -9.99 -16.38 44.11
N GLN A 73 -11.12 -15.99 43.55
CA GLN A 73 -12.37 -15.75 44.29
C GLN A 73 -13.24 -17.00 44.49
N GLU A 74 -13.35 -17.86 43.49
CA GLU A 74 -14.37 -18.92 43.48
C GLU A 74 -13.86 -20.30 43.88
N GLY A 75 -12.53 -20.53 43.95
CA GLY A 75 -11.96 -21.81 44.38
C GLY A 75 -12.46 -23.02 43.59
N GLY A 76 -12.88 -22.81 42.33
CA GLY A 76 -13.47 -23.83 41.48
C GLY A 76 -12.49 -24.97 41.14
N PRO A 77 -13.00 -26.11 40.63
CA PRO A 77 -12.15 -27.23 40.24
C PRO A 77 -11.21 -26.82 39.09
N ALA A 78 -9.91 -27.06 39.28
CA ALA A 78 -8.84 -26.70 38.34
C ALA A 78 -9.11 -27.16 36.90
N SER A 79 -9.82 -28.28 36.71
CA SER A 79 -10.19 -28.80 35.39
C SER A 79 -11.12 -27.87 34.60
N ARG A 80 -12.09 -27.21 35.26
CA ARG A 80 -13.02 -26.30 34.59
C ARG A 80 -12.32 -25.01 34.17
N GLN A 81 -11.40 -24.52 35.00
CA GLN A 81 -10.66 -23.29 34.71
C GLN A 81 -9.65 -23.51 33.59
N ASN A 82 -8.97 -24.66 33.56
CA ASN A 82 -8.08 -25.02 32.44
C ASN A 82 -8.82 -25.03 31.10
N LEU A 83 -10.02 -25.62 31.03
CA LEU A 83 -10.84 -25.59 29.82
C LEU A 83 -11.21 -24.16 29.37
N LEU A 84 -11.48 -23.26 30.33
CA LEU A 84 -11.76 -21.86 30.02
C LEU A 84 -10.52 -21.13 29.50
N PHE A 85 -9.35 -21.35 30.11
CA PHE A 85 -8.08 -20.81 29.61
C PHE A 85 -7.75 -21.29 28.20
N GLU A 86 -7.86 -22.61 27.96
CA GLU A 86 -7.67 -23.21 26.64
C GLU A 86 -8.61 -22.54 25.62
N SER A 87 -9.90 -22.41 25.93
CA SER A 87 -10.86 -21.78 25.02
C SER A 87 -10.55 -20.31 24.70
N VAL A 88 -10.01 -19.56 25.66
CA VAL A 88 -9.60 -18.15 25.46
C VAL A 88 -8.35 -18.06 24.59
N LEU A 89 -7.40 -18.96 24.78
CA LEU A 89 -6.19 -19.06 23.96
C LEU A 89 -6.53 -19.48 22.53
N ASP A 90 -7.36 -20.51 22.34
CA ASP A 90 -7.81 -20.97 21.03
C ASP A 90 -8.52 -19.86 20.26
N CYS A 91 -9.36 -19.07 20.94
CA CYS A 91 -10.03 -17.93 20.35
C CYS A 91 -9.05 -16.84 19.89
N ALA A 92 -8.04 -16.51 20.71
CA ALA A 92 -7.02 -15.53 20.33
C ALA A 92 -6.15 -16.02 19.17
N ILE A 93 -5.79 -17.32 19.14
CA ILE A 93 -5.07 -17.94 18.03
C ILE A 93 -5.89 -17.83 16.74
N ALA A 94 -7.16 -18.22 16.76
CA ALA A 94 -8.04 -18.14 15.60
C ALA A 94 -8.21 -16.69 15.09
N GLN A 95 -8.24 -15.71 16.00
CA GLN A 95 -8.27 -14.29 15.63
C GLN A 95 -6.98 -13.84 14.95
N LEU A 96 -5.81 -14.25 15.44
CA LEU A 96 -4.53 -13.93 14.80
C LEU A 96 -4.39 -14.59 13.43
N GLU A 97 -4.80 -15.85 13.30
CA GLU A 97 -4.82 -16.57 12.02
C GLU A 97 -5.75 -15.88 11.01
N LEU A 98 -6.94 -15.45 11.45
CA LEU A 98 -7.87 -14.71 10.61
C LEU A 98 -7.27 -13.38 10.13
N GLN A 99 -6.55 -12.66 10.99
CA GLN A 99 -5.87 -11.43 10.59
C GLN A 99 -4.74 -11.68 9.59
N SER A 100 -3.94 -12.72 9.81
CA SER A 100 -2.90 -13.11 8.84
C SER A 100 -3.51 -13.40 7.47
N LEU A 101 -4.59 -14.21 7.42
CA LEU A 101 -5.26 -14.55 6.18
C LEU A 101 -5.86 -13.33 5.47
N LYS A 102 -6.39 -12.37 6.24
CA LYS A 102 -6.93 -11.12 5.70
C LYS A 102 -5.84 -10.29 5.02
N ILE A 103 -4.65 -10.19 5.64
CA ILE A 103 -3.49 -9.53 5.06
C ILE A 103 -3.09 -10.22 3.74
N ASP A 104 -2.93 -11.54 3.74
CA ASP A 104 -2.58 -12.31 2.54
C ASP A 104 -3.61 -12.10 1.41
N CYS A 105 -4.90 -12.05 1.76
CA CYS A 105 -5.97 -11.78 0.79
C CYS A 105 -5.91 -10.37 0.21
N GLU A 106 -5.60 -9.35 1.03
CA GLU A 106 -5.45 -7.97 0.59
C GLU A 106 -4.25 -7.81 -0.35
N GLU A 107 -3.12 -8.46 -0.04
CA GLU A 107 -1.93 -8.51 -0.91
C GLU A 107 -2.26 -9.16 -2.26
N LEU A 108 -2.91 -10.32 -2.25
CA LEU A 108 -3.34 -11.00 -3.48
C LEU A 108 -4.29 -10.14 -4.31
N HIS A 109 -5.23 -9.43 -3.67
CA HIS A 109 -6.13 -8.51 -4.37
C HIS A 109 -5.38 -7.35 -5.03
N GLN A 110 -4.37 -6.81 -4.35
CA GLN A 110 -3.51 -5.75 -4.88
C GLN A 110 -2.71 -6.25 -6.08
N GLU A 111 -2.04 -7.39 -5.97
CA GLU A 111 -1.30 -8.01 -7.08
C GLU A 111 -2.21 -8.31 -8.27
N ASN A 112 -3.41 -8.85 -8.02
CA ASN A 112 -4.37 -9.13 -9.07
C ASN A 112 -4.82 -7.84 -9.79
N GLY A 113 -5.00 -6.74 -9.04
CA GLY A 113 -5.28 -5.42 -9.59
C GLY A 113 -4.17 -4.92 -10.51
N GLN A 114 -2.92 -4.99 -10.05
CA GLN A 114 -1.74 -4.59 -10.84
C GLN A 114 -1.61 -5.41 -12.13
N LEU A 115 -1.80 -6.74 -12.05
CA LEU A 115 -1.76 -7.61 -13.22
C LEU A 115 -2.86 -7.25 -14.25
N ARG A 116 -4.08 -6.93 -13.78
CA ARG A 116 -5.16 -6.48 -14.67
C ARG A 116 -4.86 -5.15 -15.35
N GLU A 117 -4.25 -4.21 -14.63
CA GLU A 117 -3.82 -2.93 -15.20
C GLU A 117 -2.75 -3.11 -16.27
N LEU A 118 -1.78 -4.01 -16.04
CA LEU A 118 -0.74 -4.34 -17.02
C LEU A 118 -1.35 -4.95 -18.30
N LEU A 119 -2.25 -5.93 -18.16
CA LEU A 119 -2.93 -6.55 -19.28
C LEU A 119 -3.74 -5.53 -20.11
N GLN A 120 -4.47 -4.64 -19.45
CA GLN A 120 -5.23 -3.58 -20.14
C GLN A 120 -4.31 -2.58 -20.86
N ARG A 121 -3.13 -2.30 -20.31
CA ARG A 121 -2.14 -1.42 -20.93
C ARG A 121 -1.52 -2.05 -22.17
N GLU A 122 -1.30 -3.37 -22.18
CA GLU A 122 -0.86 -4.12 -23.37
C GLU A 122 -1.94 -4.16 -24.47
N ASP A 123 -3.22 -4.35 -24.10
CA ASP A 123 -4.33 -4.29 -25.07
C ASP A 123 -4.49 -2.89 -25.70
N HIS A 124 -4.07 -1.84 -25.01
CA HIS A 124 -4.07 -0.46 -25.51
C HIS A 124 -2.82 -0.09 -26.31
N SER A 125 -1.69 -0.77 -26.11
CA SER A 125 -0.50 -0.61 -26.96
C SER A 125 -0.66 -1.34 -28.30
N GLY A 126 -1.25 -2.55 -28.30
CA GLY A 126 -1.53 -3.31 -29.53
C GLY A 126 -2.56 -2.64 -30.45
N LYS A 127 -3.46 -1.81 -29.93
CA LYS A 127 -4.41 -1.02 -30.74
C LYS A 127 -3.80 0.24 -31.37
N ARG A 128 -2.63 0.72 -30.91
CA ARG A 128 -1.97 1.90 -31.51
C ARG A 128 -1.13 1.58 -32.74
N GLU A 129 -0.70 0.33 -32.92
CA GLU A 129 0.09 -0.05 -34.10
C GLU A 129 -0.76 -0.31 -35.36
N GLY A 130 -2.10 -0.40 -35.23
CA GLY A 130 -3.00 -0.71 -36.34
C GLY A 130 -3.52 0.47 -37.17
N ASN A 131 -3.19 1.73 -36.84
CA ASN A 131 -3.87 2.90 -37.44
C ASN A 131 -2.98 3.83 -38.30
N ALA A 132 -1.77 3.40 -38.67
CA ALA A 132 -0.84 4.21 -39.46
C ALA A 132 -0.88 3.96 -40.98
N TYR A 133 -1.70 3.04 -41.47
CA TYR A 133 -1.76 2.70 -42.91
C TYR A 133 -3.20 2.68 -43.46
N SER A 134 -3.93 3.78 -43.35
CA SER A 134 -5.16 3.94 -44.14
C SER A 134 -5.52 5.41 -44.36
N SER A 135 -4.75 6.09 -45.21
CA SER A 135 -5.21 7.26 -45.99
C SER A 135 -4.09 7.73 -46.93
N THR A 136 -4.03 7.10 -48.10
CA THR A 136 -3.55 7.72 -49.36
C THR A 136 -4.31 7.06 -50.49
N LEU A 137 -5.54 7.53 -50.70
CA LEU A 137 -6.25 7.49 -51.98
C LEU A 137 -6.75 8.91 -52.25
#